data_AF-A0A961DSQ7-F1
#
_entry.id   AF-A0A961DSQ7-F1
#
_cell.length_a   1.000
_cell.length_b   1.000
_cell.length_c   1.000
_cell.angle_alpha   90.00
_cell.angle_beta   90.00
_cell.angle_gamma   90.00
#
_symmetry.space_group_name_H-M   'P 1'
#
loop_
_entity.id
_entity.type
_entity.pdbx_description
1 polymer ?
#
loop_
_entity_poly.entity_id
_entity_poly.type
_entity_poly.pdbx_seq_one_letter_code
_entity_poly.pdbx_strand_id
1 'polypeptide(L)'
;MKIESSGGFTIAESAVALGSLRYWELELHRLLGSAVPHIENHELKLLCADLSEHHAWHGEMLAERMPTVRDLSPAAQTVGTRAAVAVVEALDDADDISRAAWFGAYARWVLPQLLGSYVAYRAGRSPVADAAVIRTVGFVIDDLSADLATASMVASSATQDSDDLRAGEGLVTRLNAHRLEFGPLTAT
;
A
#
# COMPACT_ATOMS: atom_id res chain seq x y z
N MET A 1 13.19 31.07 25.15
CA MET A 1 13.85 29.95 24.44
C MET A 1 12.91 29.49 23.34
N LYS A 2 13.09 29.96 22.10
CA LYS A 2 12.33 29.46 20.95
C LYS A 2 12.91 28.08 20.63
N ILE A 3 12.11 27.04 20.79
CA ILE A 3 12.45 25.74 20.22
C ILE A 3 12.14 25.90 18.73
N GLU A 4 13.16 26.18 17.93
CA GLU A 4 13.06 26.04 16.48
C GLU A 4 12.83 24.55 16.20
N SER A 5 11.69 24.20 15.62
CA SER A 5 11.37 22.81 15.26
C SER A 5 12.22 22.43 14.05
N SER A 6 13.37 21.81 14.30
CA SER A 6 14.20 21.24 13.26
C SER A 6 13.50 20.02 12.64
N GLY A 7 12.91 20.18 11.46
CA GLY A 7 12.78 19.14 10.43
C GLY A 7 11.72 18.03 10.61
N GLY A 8 10.68 18.23 11.43
CA GLY A 8 9.56 17.28 11.56
C GLY A 8 8.29 17.78 10.86
N PHE A 9 7.40 16.87 10.47
CA PHE A 9 6.07 17.24 9.96
C PHE A 9 5.25 17.95 11.04
N THR A 10 4.44 18.89 10.60
CA THR A 10 3.29 19.38 11.36
C THR A 10 2.27 18.25 11.60
N ILE A 11 1.36 18.46 12.55
CA ILE A 11 0.27 17.51 12.81
C ILE A 11 -0.57 17.28 11.54
N ALA A 12 -0.84 18.34 10.77
CA ALA A 12 -1.62 18.25 9.54
C ALA A 12 -0.90 17.45 8.45
N GLU A 13 0.39 17.67 8.26
CA GLU A 13 1.18 16.88 7.29
C GLU A 13 1.26 15.40 7.71
N SER A 14 1.41 15.13 9.01
CA SER A 14 1.39 13.75 9.53
C SER A 14 0.03 13.07 9.33
N ALA A 15 -1.07 13.81 9.55
CA ALA A 15 -2.43 13.33 9.31
C ALA A 15 -2.63 12.94 7.83
N VAL A 16 -2.24 13.80 6.89
CA VAL A 16 -2.39 13.53 5.46
C VAL A 16 -1.52 12.35 5.02
N ALA A 17 -0.26 12.30 5.45
CA ALA A 17 0.64 11.23 5.04
C ALA A 17 0.24 9.86 5.60
N LEU A 18 -0.11 9.77 6.89
CA LEU A 18 -0.64 8.52 7.47
C LEU A 18 -1.99 8.15 6.88
N GLY A 19 -2.85 9.13 6.61
CA GLY A 19 -4.14 8.93 5.98
C GLY A 19 -4.04 8.36 4.57
N SER A 20 -3.06 8.82 3.79
CA SER A 20 -2.77 8.28 2.46
C SER A 20 -2.20 6.87 2.50
N LEU A 21 -1.34 6.54 3.47
CA LEU A 21 -0.87 5.15 3.65
C LEU A 21 -2.02 4.24 4.07
N ARG A 22 -2.86 4.69 5.01
CA ARG A 22 -4.03 3.94 5.45
C ARG A 22 -5.03 3.73 4.32
N TYR A 23 -5.18 4.70 3.42
CA TYR A 23 -6.03 4.54 2.24
C TYR A 23 -5.56 3.37 1.38
N TRP A 24 -4.26 3.29 1.10
CA TRP A 24 -3.69 2.16 0.36
C TRP A 24 -3.97 0.83 1.05
N GLU A 25 -3.73 0.73 2.36
CA GLU A 25 -3.99 -0.49 3.12
C GLU A 25 -5.46 -0.94 2.97
N LEU A 26 -6.42 -0.03 3.14
CA LEU A 26 -7.83 -0.39 3.04
C LEU A 26 -8.26 -0.78 1.61
N GLU A 27 -7.75 -0.08 0.60
CA GLU A 27 -8.09 -0.41 -0.79
C GLU A 27 -7.43 -1.72 -1.25
N LEU A 28 -6.22 -2.02 -0.80
CA LEU A 28 -5.57 -3.30 -1.11
C LEU A 28 -6.24 -4.46 -0.39
N HIS A 29 -6.64 -4.28 0.87
CA HIS A 29 -7.51 -5.23 1.56
C HIS A 29 -8.77 -5.51 0.74
N ARG A 30 -9.49 -4.46 0.31
CA ARG A 30 -10.71 -4.60 -0.50
C ARG A 30 -10.43 -5.32 -1.82
N LEU A 31 -9.43 -4.88 -2.59
CA LEU A 31 -9.10 -5.43 -3.91
C LEU A 31 -8.71 -6.91 -3.81
N LEU A 32 -7.79 -7.26 -2.91
CA LEU A 32 -7.34 -8.64 -2.72
C LEU A 32 -8.50 -9.52 -2.21
N GLY A 33 -9.22 -9.07 -1.19
CA GLY A 33 -10.38 -9.78 -0.67
C GLY A 33 -11.46 -10.02 -1.73
N SER A 34 -11.69 -9.05 -2.61
CA SER A 34 -12.63 -9.19 -3.73
C SER A 34 -12.13 -10.14 -4.82
N ALA A 35 -10.81 -10.29 -4.99
CA ALA A 35 -10.22 -11.17 -5.99
C ALA A 35 -10.26 -12.66 -5.56
N VAL A 36 -10.16 -12.95 -4.26
CA VAL A 36 -10.09 -14.33 -3.69
C VAL A 36 -11.15 -15.29 -4.26
N PRO A 37 -12.45 -14.94 -4.35
CA PRO A 37 -13.47 -15.83 -4.92
C PRO A 37 -13.19 -16.24 -6.37
N HIS A 38 -12.50 -15.40 -7.14
CA HIS A 38 -12.24 -15.56 -8.57
C HIS A 38 -10.88 -16.19 -8.90
N ILE A 39 -10.10 -16.56 -7.88
CA ILE A 39 -8.81 -17.24 -8.07
C ILE A 39 -9.02 -18.76 -8.11
N GLU A 40 -8.57 -19.39 -9.19
CA GLU A 40 -8.58 -20.85 -9.39
C GLU A 40 -7.38 -21.54 -8.75
N ASN A 41 -6.18 -20.95 -8.84
CA ASN A 41 -4.96 -21.50 -8.25
C ASN A 41 -5.04 -21.43 -6.71
N HIS A 42 -4.98 -22.59 -6.05
CA HIS A 42 -5.17 -22.69 -4.60
C HIS A 42 -4.10 -21.97 -3.78
N GLU A 43 -2.83 -22.10 -4.16
CA GLU A 43 -1.71 -21.44 -3.45
C GLU A 43 -1.85 -19.92 -3.54
N LEU A 44 -2.11 -19.41 -4.75
CA LEU A 44 -2.37 -17.99 -4.99
C LEU A 44 -3.59 -17.50 -4.20
N LYS A 45 -4.64 -18.31 -4.11
CA LYS A 45 -5.87 -17.97 -3.38
C LYS A 45 -5.62 -17.78 -1.88
N LEU A 46 -4.86 -18.70 -1.28
CA LEU A 46 -4.50 -18.62 0.15
C LEU A 46 -3.62 -17.39 0.41
N LEU A 47 -2.58 -17.19 -0.40
CA LEU A 47 -1.72 -16.02 -0.24
C LEU A 47 -2.50 -14.71 -0.42
N CYS A 48 -3.39 -14.62 -1.40
CA CYS A 48 -4.21 -13.43 -1.60
C CYS A 48 -5.13 -13.14 -0.40
N ALA A 49 -5.64 -14.18 0.27
CA ALA A 49 -6.42 -14.04 1.49
C ALA A 49 -5.55 -13.55 2.66
N ASP A 50 -4.36 -14.14 2.86
CA ASP A 50 -3.43 -13.74 3.92
C ASP A 50 -2.98 -12.28 3.76
N LEU A 51 -2.59 -11.89 2.55
CA LEU A 51 -2.21 -10.50 2.24
C LEU A 51 -3.35 -9.51 2.45
N SER A 52 -4.58 -9.91 2.10
CA SER A 52 -5.78 -9.10 2.38
C SER A 52 -5.92 -8.83 3.88
N GLU A 53 -5.73 -9.83 4.74
CA GLU A 53 -5.79 -9.66 6.19
C GLU A 53 -4.62 -8.84 6.74
N HIS A 54 -3.41 -9.00 6.20
CA HIS A 54 -2.26 -8.16 6.57
C HIS A 54 -2.57 -6.68 6.31
N HIS A 55 -3.08 -6.34 5.14
CA HIS A 55 -3.46 -4.97 4.79
C HIS A 55 -4.56 -4.41 5.71
N ALA A 56 -5.57 -5.21 6.06
CA ALA A 56 -6.58 -4.78 7.03
C ALA A 56 -5.94 -4.41 8.38
N TRP A 57 -5.06 -5.29 8.88
CA TRP A 57 -4.38 -5.08 10.14
C TRP A 57 -3.44 -3.88 10.12
N HIS A 58 -2.67 -3.69 9.04
CA HIS A 58 -1.83 -2.50 8.85
C HIS A 58 -2.67 -1.21 8.86
N GLY A 59 -3.84 -1.23 8.21
CA GLY A 59 -4.79 -0.12 8.22
C GLY A 59 -5.33 0.22 9.62
N GLU A 60 -5.54 -0.78 10.48
CA GLU A 60 -5.90 -0.60 11.89
C GLU A 60 -4.74 -0.01 12.69
N MET A 61 -3.54 -0.59 12.58
CA MET A 61 -2.34 -0.09 13.25
C MET A 61 -2.06 1.37 12.92
N LEU A 62 -2.22 1.75 11.65
CA LEU A 62 -2.10 3.13 11.23
C LEU A 62 -3.15 4.03 11.86
N ALA A 63 -4.41 3.59 11.91
CA ALA A 63 -5.51 4.35 12.50
C ALA A 63 -5.20 4.77 13.94
N GLU A 64 -4.61 3.88 14.73
CA GLU A 64 -4.23 4.16 16.11
C GLU A 64 -3.04 5.14 16.26
N ARG A 65 -2.32 5.42 15.17
CA ARG A 65 -1.21 6.38 15.12
C ARG A 65 -1.64 7.73 14.53
N MET A 66 -2.82 7.81 13.93
CA MET A 66 -3.31 9.05 13.34
C MET A 66 -3.66 10.09 14.42
N PRO A 67 -3.40 11.38 14.18
CA PRO A 67 -3.81 12.43 15.11
C PRO A 67 -5.33 12.48 15.27
N THR A 68 -5.81 12.50 16.52
CA THR A 68 -7.24 12.65 16.84
C THR A 68 -7.45 14.02 17.50
N VAL A 69 -7.65 15.07 16.70
CA VAL A 69 -7.79 16.45 17.21
C VAL A 69 -9.15 17.03 16.84
N ARG A 70 -9.82 17.60 17.85
CA ARG A 70 -11.11 18.32 17.81
C ARG A 70 -12.30 17.53 17.25
N ASP A 71 -12.26 17.10 15.98
CA ASP A 71 -13.32 16.30 15.32
C ASP A 71 -12.78 15.39 14.19
N LEU A 72 -11.45 15.27 14.03
CA LEU A 72 -10.85 14.44 12.99
C LEU A 72 -10.76 12.98 13.44
N SER A 73 -11.64 12.12 12.92
CA SER A 73 -11.52 10.67 13.05
C SER A 73 -10.46 10.12 12.09
N PRO A 74 -9.85 8.96 12.36
CA PRO A 74 -8.96 8.30 11.41
C PRO A 74 -9.62 8.07 10.05
N ALA A 75 -10.92 7.70 10.05
CA ALA A 75 -11.71 7.54 8.84
C ALA A 75 -11.79 8.84 8.02
N ALA A 76 -12.09 9.98 8.65
CA ALA A 76 -12.18 11.27 7.96
C ALA A 76 -10.84 11.75 7.36
N GLN A 77 -9.72 11.27 7.91
CA GLN A 77 -8.37 11.59 7.46
C GLN A 77 -7.85 10.59 6.42
N THR A 78 -8.54 9.46 6.21
CA THR A 78 -8.12 8.41 5.27
C THR A 78 -8.59 8.79 3.88
N VAL A 79 -7.71 9.49 3.16
CA VAL A 79 -8.00 10.02 1.82
C VAL A 79 -6.82 9.67 0.92
N GLY A 80 -7.12 9.00 -0.19
CA GLY A 80 -6.13 8.71 -1.22
C GLY A 80 -5.71 9.96 -1.97
N THR A 81 -4.44 10.00 -2.40
CA THR A 81 -4.04 10.99 -3.42
C THR A 81 -4.80 10.72 -4.72
N ARG A 82 -4.89 11.71 -5.60
CA ARG A 82 -5.51 11.53 -6.92
C ARG A 82 -4.91 10.36 -7.70
N ALA A 83 -3.61 10.15 -7.59
CA ALA A 83 -2.95 9.02 -8.23
C ALA A 83 -3.19 7.70 -7.53
N ALA A 84 -3.30 7.68 -6.20
CA ALA A 84 -3.70 6.48 -5.48
C ALA A 84 -5.10 6.03 -5.92
N VAL A 85 -6.06 6.97 -6.02
CA VAL A 85 -7.40 6.71 -6.55
C VAL A 85 -7.32 6.16 -7.97
N ALA A 86 -6.59 6.82 -8.88
CA ALA A 86 -6.48 6.38 -10.28
C ALA A 86 -5.84 4.99 -10.44
N VAL A 87 -4.88 4.64 -9.58
CA VAL A 87 -4.29 3.29 -9.58
C VAL A 87 -5.27 2.25 -9.06
N VAL A 88 -6.00 2.55 -7.99
CA VAL A 88 -7.04 1.66 -7.46
C VAL A 88 -8.11 1.44 -8.51
N GLU A 89 -8.58 2.49 -9.19
CA GLU A 89 -9.51 2.39 -10.33
C GLU A 89 -8.93 1.52 -11.45
N ALA A 90 -7.67 1.73 -11.85
CA ALA A 90 -7.03 0.92 -12.88
C ALA A 90 -6.88 -0.57 -12.51
N LEU A 91 -6.77 -0.88 -11.22
CA LEU A 91 -6.76 -2.27 -10.70
C LEU A 91 -8.17 -2.87 -10.67
N ASP A 92 -9.18 -2.09 -10.30
CA ASP A 92 -10.60 -2.50 -10.25
C ASP A 92 -11.13 -2.76 -11.67
N ASP A 93 -10.80 -1.89 -12.63
CA ASP A 93 -11.17 -1.96 -14.05
C ASP A 93 -10.43 -3.03 -14.84
N ALA A 94 -9.45 -3.72 -14.24
CA ALA A 94 -8.69 -4.79 -14.89
C ALA A 94 -9.38 -6.15 -14.72
N ASP A 95 -10.68 -6.23 -15.02
CA ASP A 95 -11.49 -7.45 -14.98
C ASP A 95 -11.30 -8.34 -16.23
N ASP A 96 -10.77 -7.77 -17.30
CA ASP A 96 -10.49 -8.39 -18.59
C ASP A 96 -9.30 -9.36 -18.60
N ILE A 97 -8.49 -9.35 -17.53
CA ILE A 97 -7.31 -10.22 -17.36
C ILE A 97 -7.53 -11.28 -16.28
N SER A 98 -6.77 -12.37 -16.38
CA SER A 98 -6.77 -13.44 -15.37
C SER A 98 -6.36 -12.89 -14.00
N ARG A 99 -6.87 -13.50 -12.92
CA ARG A 99 -6.47 -13.11 -11.56
C ARG A 99 -4.98 -13.38 -11.29
N ALA A 100 -4.38 -14.35 -11.98
CA ALA A 100 -2.95 -14.60 -11.90
C ALA A 100 -2.14 -13.44 -12.51
N ALA A 101 -2.52 -12.96 -13.69
CA ALA A 101 -1.92 -11.78 -14.33
C ALA A 101 -2.09 -10.51 -13.49
N TRP A 102 -3.30 -10.30 -12.95
CA TRP A 102 -3.63 -9.19 -12.04
C TRP A 102 -2.75 -9.22 -10.79
N PHE A 103 -2.68 -10.37 -10.11
CA PHE A 103 -1.85 -10.54 -8.92
C PHE A 103 -0.37 -10.36 -9.24
N GLY A 104 0.08 -10.82 -10.41
CA GLY A 104 1.44 -10.59 -10.88
C GLY A 104 1.76 -9.11 -11.06
N ALA A 105 0.81 -8.28 -11.48
CA ALA A 105 1.00 -6.83 -11.55
C ALA A 105 1.02 -6.18 -10.16
N TYR A 106 0.13 -6.62 -9.25
CA TYR A 106 0.13 -6.23 -7.85
C TYR A 106 1.49 -6.53 -7.17
N ALA A 107 1.99 -7.76 -7.28
CA ALA A 107 3.24 -8.18 -6.67
C ALA A 107 4.47 -7.47 -7.26
N ARG A 108 4.50 -7.25 -8.59
CA ARG A 108 5.64 -6.64 -9.28
C ARG A 108 5.69 -5.12 -9.19
N TRP A 109 4.55 -4.46 -8.95
CA TRP A 109 4.48 -3.01 -9.01
C TRP A 109 3.84 -2.40 -7.77
N VAL A 110 2.67 -2.84 -7.34
CA VAL A 110 1.96 -2.21 -6.21
C VAL A 110 2.73 -2.41 -4.89
N LEU A 111 3.08 -3.64 -4.56
CA LEU A 111 3.80 -3.96 -3.31
C LEU A 111 5.16 -3.24 -3.18
N PRO A 112 6.05 -3.25 -4.18
CA PRO A 112 7.31 -2.53 -4.10
C PRO A 112 7.14 -1.02 -3.89
N GLN A 113 6.12 -0.42 -4.51
CA GLN A 113 5.87 1.02 -4.38
C GLN A 113 5.29 1.36 -3.01
N LEU A 114 4.43 0.50 -2.46
CA LEU A 114 3.91 0.66 -1.11
C LEU A 114 5.03 0.49 -0.07
N LEU A 115 5.88 -0.52 -0.22
CA LEU A 115 7.06 -0.69 0.63
C LEU A 115 7.98 0.54 0.57
N GLY A 116 8.29 1.02 -0.64
CA GLY A 116 9.09 2.25 -0.83
C GLY A 116 8.45 3.48 -0.17
N SER A 117 7.12 3.56 -0.21
CA SER A 117 6.34 4.61 0.44
C SER A 117 6.48 4.62 1.96
N TYR A 118 6.40 3.46 2.60
CA TYR A 118 6.65 3.34 4.03
C TYR A 118 8.09 3.64 4.42
N VAL A 119 9.06 3.17 3.63
CA VAL A 119 10.49 3.45 3.86
C VAL A 119 10.74 4.95 3.79
N ALA A 120 10.20 5.64 2.78
CA ALA A 120 10.32 7.08 2.62
C ALA A 120 9.64 7.84 3.78
N TYR A 121 8.42 7.42 4.16
CA TYR A 121 7.71 8.00 5.30
C TYR A 121 8.54 7.92 6.58
N ARG A 122 9.08 6.73 6.89
CA ARG A 122 9.89 6.47 8.08
C ARG A 122 11.18 7.30 8.10
N ALA A 123 11.85 7.46 6.96
CA ALA A 123 13.11 8.19 6.86
C ALA A 123 12.96 9.69 7.22
N GLY A 124 11.78 10.27 6.96
CA GLY A 124 11.51 11.69 7.24
C GLY A 124 10.99 11.97 8.65
N ARG A 125 11.07 11.04 9.61
CA ARG A 125 10.52 11.18 10.98
C ARG A 125 11.56 11.59 12.01
N SER A 126 11.12 12.34 13.02
CA SER A 126 11.93 12.64 14.21
C SER A 126 11.96 11.43 15.14
N PRO A 127 13.13 10.85 15.46
CA PRO A 127 13.21 9.71 16.37
C PRO A 127 12.68 9.99 17.78
N VAL A 128 12.63 11.27 18.18
CA VAL A 128 12.15 11.69 19.50
C VAL A 128 10.63 11.89 19.49
N ALA A 129 10.12 12.67 18.53
CA ALA A 129 8.70 13.01 18.49
C ALA A 129 7.82 11.89 17.92
N ASP A 130 8.36 11.12 16.96
CA ASP A 130 7.59 10.15 16.17
C ASP A 130 7.93 8.70 16.54
N ALA A 131 8.57 8.47 17.69
CA ALA A 131 9.10 7.16 18.09
C ALA A 131 8.04 6.03 18.02
N ALA A 132 6.79 6.31 18.39
CA ALA A 132 5.71 5.33 18.31
C ALA A 132 5.35 4.99 16.86
N VAL A 133 5.20 6.00 16.01
CA VAL A 133 4.88 5.81 14.59
C VAL A 133 6.01 5.11 13.85
N ILE A 134 7.27 5.47 14.13
CA ILE A 134 8.46 4.80 13.54
C ILE A 134 8.47 3.30 13.84
N ARG A 135 8.05 2.89 15.04
CA ARG A 135 7.96 1.47 15.41
C ARG A 135 6.83 0.77 14.67
N THR A 136 5.62 1.36 14.68
CA THR A 136 4.47 0.82 13.94
C THR A 136 4.78 0.64 12.46
N VAL A 137 5.32 1.69 11.80
CA VAL A 137 5.74 1.62 10.40
C VAL A 137 6.88 0.62 10.19
N GLY A 138 7.76 0.45 11.17
CA GLY A 138 8.78 -0.60 11.12
C GLY A 138 8.20 -2.00 10.99
N PHE A 139 7.17 -2.33 11.77
CA PHE A 139 6.49 -3.63 11.66
C PHE A 139 5.84 -3.82 10.29
N VAL A 140 5.16 -2.79 9.77
CA VAL A 140 4.55 -2.84 8.44
C VAL A 140 5.62 -3.03 7.34
N ILE A 141 6.77 -2.37 7.44
CA ILE A 141 7.88 -2.54 6.49
C ILE A 141 8.40 -3.98 6.51
N ASP A 142 8.56 -4.57 7.69
CA ASP A 142 9.06 -5.93 7.83
C ASP A 142 8.06 -6.94 7.22
N ASP A 143 6.76 -6.78 7.48
CA ASP A 143 5.70 -7.60 6.89
C ASP A 143 5.65 -7.44 5.37
N LEU A 144 5.58 -6.21 4.85
CA LEU A 144 5.54 -5.95 3.40
C LEU A 144 6.79 -6.48 2.68
N SER A 145 7.94 -6.51 3.34
CA SER A 145 9.16 -7.08 2.78
C SER A 145 9.07 -8.60 2.66
N ALA A 146 8.53 -9.28 3.68
CA ALA A 146 8.29 -10.72 3.65
C ALA A 146 7.19 -11.10 2.64
N ASP A 147 6.13 -10.31 2.60
CA ASP A 147 5.01 -10.45 1.68
C ASP A 147 5.45 -10.27 0.24
N LEU A 148 6.28 -9.26 -0.06
CA LEU A 148 6.82 -9.04 -1.41
C LEU A 148 7.64 -10.24 -1.89
N ALA A 149 8.49 -10.80 -1.02
CA ALA A 149 9.30 -11.97 -1.38
C ALA A 149 8.40 -13.17 -1.72
N THR A 150 7.39 -13.43 -0.89
CA THR A 150 6.45 -14.54 -1.06
C THR A 150 5.55 -14.34 -2.28
N ALA A 151 4.98 -13.14 -2.45
CA ALA A 151 4.13 -12.77 -3.58
C ALA A 151 4.89 -12.84 -4.91
N SER A 152 6.16 -12.43 -4.94
CA SER A 152 6.98 -12.53 -6.16
C SER A 152 7.20 -13.99 -6.58
N MET A 153 7.42 -14.88 -5.61
CA MET A 153 7.60 -16.32 -5.87
C MET A 153 6.30 -16.95 -6.38
N VAL A 154 5.18 -16.73 -5.69
CA VAL A 154 3.87 -17.30 -6.07
C VAL A 154 3.34 -16.69 -7.37
N ALA A 155 3.55 -15.40 -7.62
CA ALA A 155 3.19 -14.78 -8.90
C ALA A 155 3.95 -15.45 -10.05
N SER A 156 5.25 -15.69 -9.88
CA SER A 156 6.09 -16.34 -10.90
C SER A 156 5.66 -17.79 -11.16
N SER A 157 5.19 -18.52 -10.14
CA SER A 157 4.70 -19.89 -10.31
C SER A 157 3.30 -19.94 -10.93
N ALA A 158 2.46 -18.92 -10.69
CA ALA A 158 1.09 -18.85 -11.17
C ALA A 158 0.96 -18.34 -12.62
N THR A 159 1.85 -17.45 -13.08
CA THR A 159 1.82 -16.90 -14.45
C THR A 159 2.69 -17.71 -15.42
N GLN A 160 2.35 -18.98 -15.65
CA GLN A 160 3.16 -19.86 -16.51
C GLN A 160 2.94 -19.65 -18.01
N ASP A 161 1.81 -19.06 -18.40
CA ASP A 161 1.53 -18.72 -19.80
C ASP A 161 2.09 -17.34 -20.16
N SER A 162 2.65 -17.25 -21.38
CA SER A 162 3.09 -16.01 -22.00
C SER A 162 1.99 -14.96 -22.13
N ASP A 163 0.72 -15.37 -22.22
CA ASP A 163 -0.42 -14.46 -22.31
C ASP A 163 -0.69 -13.77 -20.97
N ASP A 164 -0.61 -14.49 -19.85
CA ASP A 164 -0.74 -13.93 -18.50
C ASP A 164 0.39 -12.95 -18.18
N LEU A 165 1.62 -13.31 -18.56
CA LEU A 165 2.78 -12.43 -18.39
C LEU A 165 2.58 -11.11 -19.13
N ARG A 166 2.14 -11.17 -20.40
CA ARG A 166 1.88 -10.00 -21.24
C ARG A 166 0.72 -9.15 -20.72
N ALA A 167 -0.36 -9.78 -20.27
CA ALA A 167 -1.51 -9.09 -19.68
C ALA A 167 -1.11 -8.34 -18.41
N GLY A 168 -0.35 -8.99 -17.52
CA GLY A 168 0.18 -8.39 -16.30
C GLY A 168 1.15 -7.23 -16.61
N GLU A 169 2.01 -7.37 -17.61
CA GLU A 169 2.88 -6.28 -18.06
C GLU A 169 2.09 -5.09 -18.60
N GLY A 170 1.04 -5.33 -19.39
CA GLY A 170 0.13 -4.29 -19.88
C GLY A 170 -0.52 -3.52 -18.74
N LEU A 171 -0.96 -4.20 -17.68
CA LEU A 171 -1.46 -3.55 -16.47
C LEU A 171 -0.36 -2.73 -15.79
N VAL A 172 0.84 -3.28 -15.58
CA VAL A 172 1.98 -2.53 -15.01
C VAL A 172 2.32 -1.27 -15.83
N THR A 173 2.23 -1.33 -17.17
CA THR A 173 2.40 -0.14 -18.03
C THR A 173 1.35 0.93 -17.74
N ARG A 174 0.07 0.56 -17.57
CA ARG A 174 -0.99 1.50 -17.18
C ARG A 174 -0.69 2.12 -15.81
N LEU A 175 -0.32 1.31 -14.83
CA LEU A 175 -0.01 1.78 -13.47
C LEU A 175 1.18 2.75 -13.43
N ASN A 176 2.21 2.52 -14.27
CA ASN A 176 3.39 3.38 -14.34
C ASN A 176 3.09 4.84 -14.68
N ALA A 177 1.96 5.13 -15.34
CA ALA A 177 1.52 6.50 -15.59
C ALA A 177 1.33 7.31 -14.29
N HIS A 178 1.10 6.64 -13.17
CA HIS A 178 0.83 7.22 -11.85
C HIS A 178 2.00 7.12 -10.88
N ARG A 179 3.15 6.56 -11.30
CA ARG A 179 4.27 6.19 -10.43
C ARG A 179 4.80 7.33 -9.55
N LEU A 180 4.91 8.53 -10.11
CA LEU A 180 5.48 9.69 -9.40
C LEU A 180 4.59 10.23 -8.28
N GLU A 181 3.31 9.86 -8.29
CA GLU A 181 2.29 10.33 -7.35
C GLU A 181 1.78 9.20 -6.43
N PHE A 182 2.40 8.00 -6.50
CA PHE A 182 1.99 6.81 -5.73
C PHE A 182 2.29 6.94 -4.23
N GLY A 183 3.40 7.59 -3.88
CA GLY A 183 3.90 7.66 -2.51
C GLY A 183 3.19 8.69 -1.62
N PRO A 184 3.38 8.60 -0.28
CA PRO A 184 2.87 9.60 0.65
C PRO A 184 3.46 10.97 0.29
N LEU A 185 2.71 12.03 0.58
CA LEU A 185 3.26 13.38 0.51
C LEU A 185 4.58 13.42 1.30
N THR A 186 5.69 13.60 0.60
CA THR A 186 6.98 13.91 1.24
C THR A 186 6.91 15.35 1.72
N ALA A 187 7.37 15.68 2.93
CA ALA A 187 7.53 17.10 3.26
C ALA A 187 8.52 17.68 2.26
N THR A 188 8.06 18.74 1.60
CA THR A 188 8.90 19.70 0.89
C THR A 188 9.71 20.52 1.88
#